data_AF-A0A167DQQ1-F1
#
_entry.id   AF-A0A167DQQ1-F1
#
_cell.length_a   1.000
_cell.length_b   1.000
_cell.length_c   1.000
_cell.angle_alpha   90.00
_cell.angle_beta   90.00
_cell.angle_gamma   90.00
#
_symmetry.space_group_name_H-M   'P 1'
#
loop_
_entity.id
_entity.type
_entity.pdbx_description
1 polymer ?
#
loop_
_entity_poly.entity_id
_entity_poly.type
_entity_poly.pdbx_seq_one_letter_code
_entity_poly.pdbx_strand_id
1 'polypeptide(L)'
;MQGIEGRIGILGPEFVAGKPNKHMWHFWGTKEELSGNFRVEAVNTKTGKKINPLPLDNPTPIGGPNNGADGHVPSSMELPQPGVWQLDAYLEANMFESITVEVK
;
A
#
# COMPACT_ATOMS: atom_id res chain seq x y z
N MET A 1 -4.39 11.90 2.41
CA MET A 1 -4.38 10.64 1.65
C MET A 1 -3.51 10.87 0.42
N GLN A 2 -2.64 9.92 0.08
CA GLN A 2 -1.78 9.96 -1.11
C GLN A 2 -2.17 8.80 -2.04
N GLY A 3 -2.15 8.99 -3.34
CA GLY A 3 -2.49 7.92 -4.29
C GLY A 3 -3.06 8.44 -5.61
N ILE A 4 -3.80 7.59 -6.31
CA ILE A 4 -4.45 7.90 -7.59
C ILE A 4 -5.96 8.00 -7.35
N GLU A 5 -6.51 9.17 -7.64
CA GLU A 5 -7.93 9.47 -7.45
C GLU A 5 -8.81 8.44 -8.18
N GLY A 6 -9.83 7.92 -7.47
CA GLY A 6 -10.74 6.92 -8.01
C GLY A 6 -10.15 5.53 -8.24
N ARG A 7 -8.91 5.26 -7.76
CA ARG A 7 -8.27 3.95 -7.90
C ARG A 7 -7.67 3.40 -6.62
N ILE A 8 -6.68 4.08 -6.04
CA ILE A 8 -5.98 3.63 -4.84
C ILE A 8 -5.55 4.81 -3.98
N GLY A 9 -5.62 4.66 -2.66
CA GLY A 9 -5.20 5.70 -1.73
C GLY A 9 -4.62 5.11 -0.44
N ILE A 10 -3.62 5.78 0.11
CA ILE A 10 -3.06 5.49 1.43
C ILE A 10 -3.30 6.66 2.38
N LEU A 11 -3.93 6.35 3.50
CA LEU A 11 -4.22 7.28 4.59
C LEU A 11 -3.39 6.90 5.82
N GLY A 12 -2.65 7.86 6.37
CA GLY A 12 -1.82 7.63 7.54
C GLY A 12 -0.92 8.83 7.84
N PRO A 13 -0.03 8.72 8.84
CA PRO A 13 1.03 9.69 9.06
C PRO A 13 2.02 9.71 7.88
N GLU A 14 2.96 10.64 7.91
CA GLU A 14 4.08 10.62 6.97
C GLU A 14 4.96 9.39 7.18
N PHE A 15 5.55 8.89 6.10
CA PHE A 15 6.55 7.83 6.18
C PHE A 15 7.86 8.39 6.72
N VAL A 16 8.39 7.75 7.76
CA VAL A 16 9.69 8.07 8.36
C VAL A 16 10.53 6.82 8.35
N ALA A 17 11.77 6.92 7.88
CA ALA A 17 12.67 5.79 7.71
C ALA A 17 12.87 5.02 9.02
N GLY A 18 12.71 3.69 8.97
CA GLY A 18 12.87 2.79 10.12
C GLY A 18 11.82 2.95 11.22
N LYS A 19 10.75 3.71 10.97
CA LYS A 19 9.65 3.88 11.93
C LYS A 19 8.37 3.18 11.44
N PRO A 20 8.01 2.03 12.01
CA PRO A 20 6.76 1.38 11.65
C PRO A 20 5.56 2.24 12.06
N ASN A 21 4.62 2.46 11.13
CA ASN A 21 3.38 3.18 11.39
C ASN A 21 2.18 2.51 10.70
N LYS A 22 1.00 2.71 11.29
CA LYS A 22 -0.25 2.22 10.73
C LYS A 22 -0.72 3.13 9.59
N HIS A 23 -0.95 2.52 8.44
CA HIS A 23 -1.55 3.12 7.27
C HIS A 23 -2.81 2.35 6.88
N MET A 24 -3.73 3.01 6.20
CA MET A 24 -4.95 2.42 5.68
C MET A 24 -4.99 2.59 4.18
N TRP A 25 -4.90 1.46 3.49
CA TRP A 25 -5.11 1.36 2.06
C TRP A 25 -6.60 1.41 1.74
N HIS A 26 -6.93 2.12 0.69
CA HIS A 26 -8.27 2.31 0.15
C HIS A 26 -8.23 1.98 -1.33
N PHE A 27 -9.20 1.23 -1.81
CA PHE A 27 -9.29 0.76 -3.18
C PHE A 27 -10.67 1.07 -3.77
N TRP A 28 -10.67 1.55 -5.00
CA TRP A 28 -11.86 1.82 -5.80
C TRP A 28 -11.81 0.94 -7.05
N GLY A 29 -12.85 0.15 -7.26
CA GLY A 29 -12.85 -0.88 -8.29
C GLY A 29 -14.04 -1.83 -8.19
N THR A 30 -14.13 -2.76 -9.13
CA THR A 30 -15.23 -3.73 -9.13
C THR A 30 -15.04 -4.80 -8.05
N LYS A 31 -16.09 -5.55 -7.74
CA LYS A 31 -16.02 -6.66 -6.76
C LYS A 31 -15.02 -7.73 -7.18
N GLU A 32 -14.86 -7.94 -8.48
CA GLU A 32 -13.92 -8.89 -9.06
C GLU A 32 -12.47 -8.42 -8.86
N GLU A 33 -12.21 -7.13 -9.07
CA GLU A 33 -10.89 -6.53 -8.81
C GLU A 33 -10.55 -6.53 -7.33
N LEU A 34 -11.53 -6.21 -6.47
CA LEU A 34 -11.36 -6.08 -5.03
C LEU A 34 -11.59 -7.40 -4.29
N SER A 35 -10.90 -8.44 -4.75
CA SER A 35 -10.99 -9.79 -4.19
C SER A 35 -9.61 -10.33 -3.79
N GLY A 36 -9.61 -11.36 -2.96
CA GLY A 36 -8.37 -12.04 -2.56
C GLY A 36 -7.59 -11.33 -1.47
N ASN A 37 -6.31 -11.69 -1.36
CA ASN A 37 -5.39 -11.16 -0.35
C ASN A 37 -4.58 -9.97 -0.88
N PHE A 38 -4.44 -8.94 -0.05
CA PHE A 38 -3.58 -7.80 -0.30
C PHE A 38 -2.11 -8.17 -0.07
N ARG A 39 -1.26 -7.72 -0.99
CA ARG A 39 0.20 -7.72 -0.86
C ARG A 39 0.75 -6.42 -1.41
N VAL A 40 1.89 -5.98 -0.89
CA VAL A 40 2.63 -4.84 -1.43
C VAL A 40 4.12 -5.17 -1.59
N GLU A 41 4.71 -4.71 -2.68
CA GLU A 41 6.17 -4.65 -2.87
C GLU A 41 6.61 -3.19 -2.89
N ALA A 42 7.69 -2.85 -2.20
CA ALA A 42 8.25 -1.49 -2.21
C ALA A 42 9.58 -1.48 -2.96
N VAL A 43 9.72 -0.56 -3.91
CA VAL A 43 10.91 -0.36 -4.74
C VAL A 43 11.48 1.03 -4.51
N ASN A 44 12.72 1.11 -4.03
CA ASN A 44 13.41 2.39 -3.91
C ASN A 44 13.79 2.87 -5.31
N THR A 45 13.27 4.01 -5.75
CA THR A 45 13.38 4.44 -7.15
C THR A 45 14.80 4.82 -7.56
N LYS A 46 15.66 5.16 -6.59
CA LYS A 46 17.07 5.50 -6.83
C LYS A 46 17.96 4.27 -6.93
N THR A 47 17.74 3.27 -6.09
CA THR A 47 18.63 2.10 -5.97
C THR A 47 18.09 0.85 -6.65
N GLY A 48 16.80 0.82 -7.00
CA GLY A 48 16.10 -0.36 -7.48
C GLY A 48 15.89 -1.44 -6.41
N LYS A 49 16.25 -1.18 -5.14
CA LYS A 49 16.11 -2.15 -4.05
C LYS A 49 14.63 -2.44 -3.81
N LYS A 50 14.26 -3.73 -3.88
CA LYS A 50 12.93 -4.25 -3.60
C LYS A 50 12.86 -4.85 -2.19
N ILE A 51 11.79 -4.56 -1.47
CA ILE A 51 11.50 -5.15 -0.16
C ILE A 51 9.99 -5.39 0.02
N ASN A 52 9.62 -6.23 0.98
CA ASN A 52 8.28 -6.19 1.56
C ASN A 52 8.24 -5.10 2.65
N PRO A 53 7.39 -4.06 2.52
CA PRO A 53 7.28 -3.00 3.53
C PRO A 53 6.35 -3.36 4.70
N LEU A 54 5.77 -4.57 4.74
CA LEU A 54 4.94 -5.07 5.84
C LEU A 54 5.80 -5.88 6.82
N PRO A 55 6.13 -5.39 8.02
CA PRO A 55 6.94 -6.15 8.98
C PRO A 55 6.25 -7.44 9.45
N LEU A 56 4.92 -7.46 9.40
CA LEU A 56 4.08 -8.62 9.66
C LEU A 56 3.29 -8.92 8.38
N ASP A 57 3.89 -9.72 7.51
CA ASP A 57 3.34 -10.10 6.21
C ASP A 57 2.34 -11.28 6.35
N ASN A 58 1.16 -10.98 6.89
CA ASN A 58 0.08 -11.95 6.98
C ASN A 58 -0.86 -11.79 5.78
N PRO A 59 -1.36 -12.90 5.19
CA PRO A 59 -2.43 -12.83 4.21
C PRO A 59 -3.61 -12.02 4.75
N THR A 60 -3.90 -10.89 4.10
CA THR A 60 -4.91 -9.94 4.57
C THR A 60 -5.96 -9.77 3.49
N PRO A 61 -7.19 -10.29 3.66
CA PRO A 61 -8.25 -10.13 2.67
C PRO A 61 -8.71 -8.66 2.60
N ILE A 62 -9.26 -8.28 1.45
CA ILE A 62 -9.85 -6.95 1.26
C ILE A 62 -11.11 -6.81 2.11
N GLY A 63 -11.11 -5.80 2.99
CA GLY A 63 -12.30 -5.40 3.74
C GLY A 63 -13.29 -4.64 2.86
N GLY A 64 -14.53 -4.51 3.32
CA GLY A 64 -15.59 -3.79 2.60
C GLY A 64 -15.40 -2.26 2.57
N PRO A 65 -16.43 -1.52 2.12
CA PRO A 65 -16.34 -0.07 1.94
C PRO A 65 -15.96 0.71 3.20
N ASN A 66 -15.11 1.73 3.05
CA ASN A 66 -14.67 2.61 4.13
C ASN A 66 -14.17 3.95 3.58
N ASN A 67 -14.45 5.07 4.26
CA ASN A 67 -14.08 6.43 3.83
C ASN A 67 -14.39 6.77 2.35
N GLY A 68 -15.48 6.20 1.81
CA GLY A 68 -15.89 6.40 0.41
C GLY A 68 -15.17 5.51 -0.62
N ALA A 69 -14.27 4.63 -0.18
CA ALA A 69 -13.69 3.56 -1.00
C ALA A 69 -14.57 2.30 -1.00
N ASP A 70 -14.43 1.47 -2.03
CA ASP A 70 -15.15 0.21 -2.19
C ASP A 70 -14.53 -0.92 -1.34
N GLY A 71 -13.23 -0.83 -1.08
CA GLY A 71 -12.49 -1.74 -0.20
C GLY A 71 -11.36 -1.06 0.58
N HIS A 72 -10.91 -1.69 1.66
CA HIS A 72 -9.81 -1.17 2.46
C HIS A 72 -8.98 -2.26 3.14
N VAL A 73 -7.73 -1.93 3.47
CA VAL A 73 -6.82 -2.76 4.28
C VAL A 73 -5.99 -1.91 5.23
N PRO A 74 -6.08 -2.11 6.56
CA PRO A 74 -5.12 -1.53 7.49
C PRO A 74 -3.80 -2.31 7.48
N SER A 75 -2.67 -1.61 7.43
CA SER A 75 -1.34 -2.21 7.41
C SER A 75 -0.38 -1.46 8.34
N SER A 76 0.44 -2.20 9.08
CA SER A 76 1.65 -1.62 9.70
C SER A 76 2.75 -1.65 8.64
N MET A 77 3.30 -0.48 8.29
CA MET A 77 4.30 -0.36 7.23
C MET A 77 5.59 0.24 7.76
N GLU A 78 6.72 -0.26 7.26
CA GLU A 78 8.06 0.24 7.55
C GLU A 78 8.90 0.27 6.27
N LEU A 79 9.53 1.42 6.01
CA LEU A 79 10.50 1.60 4.93
C LEU A 79 11.85 1.96 5.56
N PRO A 80 12.95 1.28 5.24
CA PRO A 80 14.18 1.37 6.03
C PRO A 80 15.06 2.57 5.71
N GLN A 81 14.80 3.28 4.61
CA GLN A 81 15.66 4.36 4.12
C GLN A 81 14.84 5.52 3.58
N PRO A 82 15.31 6.77 3.76
CA PRO A 82 14.65 7.95 3.21
C PRO A 82 14.73 7.99 1.68
N GLY A 83 13.85 8.79 1.09
CA GLY A 83 13.73 9.02 -0.34
C GLY A 83 12.42 8.49 -0.92
N VAL A 84 12.40 8.41 -2.24
CA VAL A 84 11.22 8.06 -3.02
C VAL A 84 11.10 6.54 -3.17
N TRP A 85 9.93 6.00 -2.82
CA TRP A 85 9.60 4.59 -2.99
C TRP A 85 8.34 4.41 -3.84
N GLN A 86 8.41 3.54 -4.83
CA GLN A 86 7.24 3.01 -5.51
C GLN A 86 6.67 1.85 -4.69
N LEU A 87 5.37 1.88 -4.45
CA LEU A 87 4.62 0.84 -3.77
C LEU A 87 3.70 0.18 -4.79
N ASP A 88 3.99 -1.08 -5.08
CA ASP A 88 3.25 -1.91 -6.01
C ASP A 88 2.21 -2.71 -5.21
N ALA A 89 0.94 -2.33 -5.33
CA ALA A 89 -0.17 -2.97 -4.65
C ALA A 89 -0.72 -4.12 -5.49
N TYR A 90 -0.86 -5.28 -4.87
CA TYR A 90 -1.40 -6.49 -5.49
C TYR A 90 -2.64 -6.94 -4.73
N LEU A 91 -3.65 -7.32 -5.50
CA LEU A 91 -4.87 -7.97 -5.02
C LEU A 91 -4.89 -9.37 -5.59
N GLU A 92 -4.85 -10.37 -4.70
CA GLU A 92 -4.56 -11.76 -5.06
C GLU A 92 -3.20 -11.87 -5.78
N ALA A 93 -3.16 -12.44 -6.99
CA ALA A 93 -1.95 -12.59 -7.79
C ALA A 93 -1.75 -11.46 -8.82
N ASN A 94 -2.69 -10.51 -8.91
CA ASN A 94 -2.69 -9.48 -9.94
C ASN A 94 -2.16 -8.15 -9.41
N MET A 95 -1.34 -7.45 -10.21
CA MET A 95 -1.01 -6.06 -9.94
C MET A 95 -2.28 -5.22 -10.05
N PHE A 96 -2.60 -4.48 -8.99
CA PHE A 96 -3.76 -3.59 -8.97
C PHE A 96 -3.39 -2.18 -9.40
N GLU A 97 -2.38 -1.59 -8.75
CA GLU A 97 -1.87 -0.26 -9.06
C GLU A 97 -0.53 0.02 -8.35
N SER A 98 0.23 0.98 -8.88
CA SER A 98 1.47 1.47 -8.26
C SER A 98 1.31 2.92 -7.81
N ILE A 99 1.76 3.24 -6.59
CA ILE A 99 1.84 4.63 -6.11
C ILE A 99 3.25 4.98 -5.66
N THR A 100 3.58 6.26 -5.63
CA THR A 100 4.87 6.73 -5.11
C THR A 100 4.68 7.48 -3.81
N VAL A 101 5.54 7.22 -2.82
CA VAL A 101 5.56 7.92 -1.53
C VAL A 101 6.96 8.46 -1.24
N GLU A 102 7.01 9.58 -0.53
CA GLU A 102 8.25 10.13 0.02
C GLU A 102 8.45 9.64 1.45
N VAL A 103 9.63 9.12 1.74
CA VAL A 103 10.05 8.69 3.08
C VAL A 103 11.06 9.70 3.62
N LYS A 104 10.76 10.29 4.78
CA LYS A 104 11.65 11.23 5.47
C LYS A 104 12.69 10.53 6.32
#